data_AF-A0A429FAK0-F1
#
_entry.id   AF-A0A429FAK0-F1
#
_cell.length_a   1.000
_cell.length_b   1.000
_cell.length_c   1.000
_cell.angle_alpha   90.00
_cell.angle_beta   90.00
_cell.angle_gamma   90.00
#
_symmetry.space_group_name_H-M   'P 1'
#
loop_
_entity.id
_entity.type
_entity.pdbx_description
1 polymer ?
#
loop_
_entity_poly.entity_id
_entity_poly.type
_entity_poly.pdbx_seq_one_letter_code
_entity_poly.pdbx_strand_id
1 'polypeptide(L)'
;MNGRFFGLLKASTLFLAATLLVQGITAGQLLSGAGGGGLHHATGPFVTVAMVLQIVAAALVWRPGRGSARYLVVSAILLVLVSVQFVVGGSGDLAVHVPLGVALFGASAVLVAQVWTPRASG
;
A
#
# COMPACT_ATOMS: atom_id res chain seq x y z
N MET A 1 17.93 10.36 -12.60
CA MET A 1 17.24 9.44 -11.66
C MET A 1 17.69 8.02 -11.98
N ASN A 2 18.15 7.23 -11.01
CA ASN A 2 18.55 5.84 -11.28
C ASN A 2 17.32 5.01 -11.66
N GLY A 3 17.22 4.61 -12.94
CA GLY A 3 16.03 3.96 -13.49
C GLY A 3 15.65 2.67 -12.77
N ARG A 4 16.63 1.97 -12.19
CA ARG A 4 16.41 0.74 -11.42
C ARG A 4 15.63 1.00 -10.12
N PHE A 5 16.03 2.02 -9.35
CA PHE A 5 15.34 2.35 -8.09
C PHE A 5 13.91 2.85 -8.33
N PHE A 6 13.71 3.62 -9.40
CA PHE A 6 12.37 4.05 -9.75
C PHE A 6 11.49 2.90 -10.30
N GLY A 7 12.10 1.95 -11.02
CA GLY A 7 11.44 0.70 -11.40
C GLY A 7 11.00 -0.11 -10.18
N LEU A 8 11.85 -0.22 -9.15
CA LEU A 8 11.49 -0.85 -7.88
C LEU A 8 10.33 -0.12 -7.20
N LEU A 9 10.35 1.22 -7.14
CA LEU A 9 9.25 2.01 -6.58
C LEU A 9 7.92 1.75 -7.32
N LYS A 10 7.95 1.69 -8.66
CA LYS A 10 6.78 1.36 -9.48
C LYS A 10 6.22 -0.02 -9.15
N ALA A 11 7.09 -1.03 -9.09
CA ALA A 11 6.71 -2.40 -8.80
C ALA A 11 6.18 -2.56 -7.38
N SER A 12 6.85 -1.98 -6.37
CA SER A 12 6.42 -2.03 -4.98
C SER A 12 5.09 -1.31 -4.75
N THR A 13 4.88 -0.16 -5.42
CA THR A 13 3.62 0.59 -5.29
C THR A 13 2.46 -0.22 -5.88
N LEU A 14 2.67 -0.85 -7.04
CA LEU A 14 1.67 -1.72 -7.66
C LEU A 14 1.38 -2.94 -6.77
N PHE A 15 2.40 -3.57 -6.21
CA PHE A 15 2.25 -4.71 -5.31
C PHE A 15 1.50 -4.34 -4.03
N LEU A 16 1.76 -3.18 -3.43
CA LEU A 16 1.00 -2.66 -2.29
C LEU A 16 -0.47 -2.41 -2.65
N ALA A 17 -0.75 -1.76 -3.77
CA ALA A 17 -2.13 -1.54 -4.21
C ALA A 17 -2.87 -2.86 -4.47
N ALA A 18 -2.23 -3.84 -5.11
CA ALA A 18 -2.82 -5.15 -5.40
C ALA A 18 -3.10 -5.95 -4.11
N THR A 19 -2.17 -5.97 -3.15
CA THR A 19 -2.36 -6.66 -1.87
C THR A 19 -3.48 -6.02 -1.04
N LEU A 20 -3.59 -4.68 -1.02
CA LEU A 20 -4.70 -3.98 -0.38
C LEU A 20 -6.04 -4.24 -1.08
N LEU A 21 -6.07 -4.35 -2.41
CA LEU A 21 -7.27 -4.74 -3.15
C LEU A 21 -7.73 -6.15 -2.77
N VAL A 22 -6.81 -7.12 -2.74
CA VAL A 22 -7.11 -8.50 -2.34
C VAL A 22 -7.61 -8.57 -0.89
N GLN A 23 -7.02 -7.78 0.01
CA GLN A 23 -7.52 -7.60 1.37
C GLN A 23 -8.96 -7.07 1.41
N GLY A 24 -9.26 -6.05 0.61
CA GLY A 24 -10.61 -5.50 0.50
C GLY A 24 -11.63 -6.52 -0.04
N ILE A 25 -11.26 -7.29 -1.07
CA ILE A 25 -12.10 -8.36 -1.64
C ILE A 25 -12.39 -9.42 -0.57
N THR A 26 -11.36 -9.93 0.10
CA THR A 26 -11.51 -10.98 1.12
C THR A 26 -12.25 -10.49 2.37
N ALA A 27 -12.09 -9.22 2.74
CA ALA A 27 -12.90 -8.57 3.78
C ALA A 27 -14.38 -8.49 3.38
N GLY A 28 -14.67 -8.11 2.13
CA GLY A 28 -16.05 -8.09 1.61
C GLY A 28 -16.70 -9.47 1.63
N GLN A 29 -15.94 -10.52 1.27
CA GLN A 29 -16.42 -11.91 1.34
C GLN A 29 -16.63 -12.40 2.79
N LEU A 30 -15.77 -11.99 3.73
CA LEU A 30 -15.96 -12.22 5.15
C LEU A 30 -17.26 -11.57 5.64
N LEU A 31 -17.48 -10.29 5.32
CA LEU A 31 -18.64 -9.52 5.77
C LEU A 31 -19.96 -9.97 5.13
N SER A 32 -19.92 -10.54 3.92
CA SER A 32 -21.10 -11.06 3.24
C SER A 32 -21.50 -12.47 3.67
N GLY A 33 -20.71 -13.12 4.55
CA GLY A 33 -20.93 -14.50 4.96
C GLY A 33 -20.56 -15.54 3.89
N ALA A 34 -19.94 -15.13 2.77
CA ALA A 34 -19.56 -16.01 1.66
C ALA A 34 -18.31 -16.88 1.95
N GLY A 35 -17.81 -16.88 3.18
CA GLY A 35 -16.47 -17.37 3.52
C GLY A 35 -15.40 -16.40 3.04
N GLY A 36 -14.37 -16.15 3.86
CA GLY A 36 -13.36 -15.14 3.53
C GLY A 36 -12.45 -14.77 4.68
N GLY A 37 -12.88 -15.01 5.92
CA GLY A 37 -12.09 -14.70 7.13
C GLY A 37 -10.70 -15.33 7.13
N GLY A 38 -10.59 -16.61 6.80
CA GLY A 38 -9.29 -17.29 6.70
C GLY A 38 -8.37 -16.64 5.66
N LEU A 39 -8.89 -16.30 4.49
CA LEU A 39 -8.13 -15.62 3.43
C LEU A 39 -7.77 -14.18 3.81
N HIS A 40 -8.69 -13.46 4.46
CA HIS A 40 -8.46 -12.11 4.95
C HIS A 40 -7.34 -12.09 6.00
N HIS A 41 -7.34 -13.02 6.95
CA HIS A 41 -6.22 -13.14 7.90
C HIS A 41 -4.92 -13.56 7.20
N ALA A 42 -4.98 -14.53 6.27
CA ALA A 42 -3.80 -15.04 5.58
C ALA A 42 -3.15 -14.02 4.63
N THR A 43 -3.91 -13.06 4.11
CA THR A 43 -3.40 -12.03 3.19
C THR A 43 -2.79 -10.83 3.91
N GLY A 44 -3.00 -10.68 5.23
CA GLY A 44 -2.43 -9.60 6.05
C GLY A 44 -0.89 -9.50 5.95
N PRO A 45 -0.14 -10.59 6.16
CA PRO A 45 1.33 -10.59 6.04
C PRO A 45 1.85 -10.07 4.69
N PHE A 46 1.10 -10.28 3.59
CA PHE A 46 1.50 -9.77 2.27
C PHE A 46 1.43 -8.25 2.19
N VAL A 47 0.47 -7.61 2.87
CA VAL A 47 0.43 -6.13 3.00
C VAL A 47 1.67 -5.64 3.75
N THR A 48 2.07 -6.31 4.83
CA THR A 48 3.29 -5.96 5.57
C THR A 48 4.52 -6.05 4.69
N VAL A 49 4.69 -7.15 3.95
CA VAL A 49 5.80 -7.31 3.01
C VAL A 49 5.77 -6.23 1.93
N ALA A 50 4.60 -5.97 1.33
CA ALA A 50 4.45 -4.94 0.31
C ALA A 50 4.80 -3.54 0.84
N MET A 51 4.40 -3.22 2.08
CA MET A 51 4.69 -1.93 2.71
C MET A 51 6.19 -1.78 3.01
N VAL A 52 6.86 -2.84 3.49
CA VAL A 52 8.32 -2.85 3.69
C VAL A 52 9.04 -2.61 2.37
N LEU A 53 8.67 -3.33 1.31
CA LEU A 53 9.26 -3.14 -0.02
C LEU A 53 9.03 -1.71 -0.52
N GLN A 54 7.84 -1.15 -0.31
CA GLN A 54 7.48 0.19 -0.73
C GLN A 54 8.33 1.27 -0.02
N ILE A 55 8.51 1.17 1.30
CA ILE A 55 9.31 2.17 2.02
C ILE A 55 10.81 2.05 1.73
N VAL A 56 11.31 0.82 1.54
CA VAL A 56 12.70 0.58 1.11
C VAL A 56 12.92 1.16 -0.28
N ALA A 57 12.05 0.88 -1.26
CA ALA A 57 12.16 1.42 -2.60
C ALA A 57 12.11 2.97 -2.60
N ALA A 58 11.22 3.56 -1.80
CA ALA A 58 11.15 5.01 -1.65
C ALA A 58 12.42 5.61 -1.03
N ALA A 59 13.01 4.96 -0.02
CA ALA A 59 14.28 5.37 0.57
C ALA A 59 15.45 5.27 -0.43
N LEU A 60 15.49 4.22 -1.25
CA LEU A 60 16.46 4.05 -2.32
C LEU A 60 16.34 5.14 -3.40
N VAL A 61 15.12 5.52 -3.77
CA VAL A 61 14.90 6.63 -4.70
C VAL A 61 15.39 7.95 -4.11
N TRP A 62 15.09 8.23 -2.85
CA TRP A 62 15.48 9.49 -2.20
C TRP A 62 16.98 9.62 -1.98
N ARG A 63 17.60 8.69 -1.24
CA ARG A 63 18.93 8.89 -0.68
C ARG A 63 20.05 8.44 -1.65
N PRO A 64 20.13 7.16 -2.06
CA PRO A 64 21.02 6.73 -3.15
C PRO A 64 20.67 7.31 -4.52
N GLY A 65 19.38 7.36 -4.87
CA GLY A 65 18.92 7.77 -6.20
C GLY A 65 18.85 9.28 -6.44
N ARG A 66 19.06 10.08 -5.38
CA ARG A 66 18.95 11.55 -5.35
C ARG A 66 17.63 12.07 -5.94
N GLY A 67 16.57 11.26 -5.84
CA GLY A 67 15.22 11.57 -6.27
C GLY A 67 14.43 12.32 -5.20
N SER A 68 13.17 12.62 -5.49
CA SER A 68 12.30 13.36 -4.58
C SER A 68 12.05 12.60 -3.26
N ALA A 69 12.22 13.29 -2.13
CA ALA A 69 11.88 12.79 -0.80
C ALA A 69 10.38 12.53 -0.62
N ARG A 70 9.54 13.09 -1.50
CA ARG A 70 8.08 12.94 -1.46
C ARG A 70 7.65 11.48 -1.37
N TYR A 71 8.29 10.58 -2.12
CA TYR A 71 7.94 9.17 -2.11
C TYR A 71 8.20 8.53 -0.75
N LEU A 72 9.28 8.91 -0.05
CA LEU A 72 9.56 8.41 1.28
C LEU A 72 8.55 8.93 2.30
N VAL A 73 8.21 10.23 2.24
CA VAL A 73 7.20 10.82 3.14
C VAL A 73 5.84 10.15 2.96
N VAL A 74 5.37 9.99 1.72
CA VAL A 74 4.10 9.31 1.44
C VAL A 74 4.14 7.86 1.91
N SER A 75 5.21 7.12 1.63
CA SER A 75 5.36 5.73 2.10
C SER A 75 5.41 5.63 3.63
N ALA A 76 5.99 6.61 4.32
CA ALA A 76 6.01 6.65 5.80
C ALA A 76 4.60 6.88 6.37
N ILE A 77 3.83 7.79 5.77
CA ILE A 77 2.42 8.02 6.15
C ILE A 77 1.61 6.74 5.92
N LEU A 78 1.76 6.09 4.76
CA LEU A 78 1.09 4.82 4.47
C LEU A 78 1.48 3.73 5.47
N LEU A 79 2.77 3.62 5.84
CA LEU A 79 3.22 2.67 6.85
C LEU A 79 2.50 2.87 8.19
N VAL A 80 2.44 4.12 8.69
CA VAL A 80 1.73 4.44 9.93
C VAL A 80 0.25 4.08 9.83
N LEU A 81 -0.42 4.46 8.74
CA LEU A 81 -1.84 4.17 8.53
C LEU A 81 -2.11 2.67 8.39
N VAL A 82 -1.22 1.91 7.75
CA VAL A 82 -1.30 0.44 7.70
C VAL A 82 -1.12 -0.15 9.09
N SER A 83 -0.21 0.36 9.92
CA SER A 83 -0.07 -0.10 11.31
C SER A 83 -1.36 0.14 12.11
N VAL A 84 -1.96 1.33 11.98
CA VAL A 84 -3.28 1.62 12.58
C VAL A 84 -4.34 0.65 12.05
N GLN A 85 -4.34 0.36 10.74
CA GLN A 85 -5.27 -0.57 10.11
C GLN A 85 -5.21 -1.98 10.72
N PHE A 86 -4.01 -2.48 11.05
CA PHE A 86 -3.84 -3.77 11.73
C PHE A 86 -4.40 -3.75 13.15
N VAL A 87 -4.17 -2.68 13.92
CA VAL A 87 -4.69 -2.54 15.29
C VAL A 87 -6.21 -2.51 15.27
N VAL A 88 -6.80 -1.65 14.45
CA VAL A 88 -8.26 -1.50 14.34
C VAL A 88 -8.89 -2.79 13.80
N GLY A 89 -8.28 -3.43 12.80
CA GLY A 89 -8.76 -4.71 12.27
C GLY A 89 -8.74 -5.84 13.30
N GLY A 90 -7.66 -5.94 14.09
CA GLY A 90 -7.55 -6.91 15.18
C GLY A 90 -8.53 -6.66 16.33
N SER A 91 -8.95 -5.41 16.54
CA SER A 91 -9.96 -5.06 17.55
C SER A 91 -11.41 -5.37 17.13
N GLY A 92 -11.65 -5.59 15.83
CA GLY A 92 -12.99 -5.78 15.29
C GLY A 92 -13.80 -4.48 15.08
N ASP A 93 -13.20 -3.30 15.25
CA ASP A 93 -13.84 -2.02 14.95
C ASP A 93 -13.99 -1.79 13.44
N LEU A 94 -15.06 -2.37 12.88
CA LEU A 94 -15.37 -2.29 11.46
C LEU A 94 -15.66 -0.86 10.98
N ALA A 95 -16.17 0.00 11.86
CA ALA A 95 -16.55 1.37 11.52
C ALA A 95 -15.32 2.22 11.14
N VAL A 96 -14.17 1.92 11.74
CA VAL A 96 -12.89 2.58 11.38
C VAL A 96 -12.09 1.72 10.39
N HIS A 97 -12.05 0.40 10.58
CA HIS A 97 -11.22 -0.50 9.77
C HIS A 97 -11.62 -0.47 8.29
N VAL A 98 -12.92 -0.55 7.98
CA VAL A 98 -13.37 -0.64 6.60
C VAL A 98 -13.08 0.65 5.82
N PRO A 99 -13.47 1.85 6.31
CA PRO A 99 -13.16 3.10 5.59
C PRO A 99 -11.66 3.36 5.46
N LEU A 100 -10.86 3.08 6.50
CA LEU A 100 -9.41 3.25 6.45
C LEU A 100 -8.77 2.30 5.43
N GLY A 101 -9.22 1.06 5.35
CA GLY A 101 -8.75 0.09 4.35
C GLY A 101 -9.03 0.53 2.91
N VAL A 102 -10.24 1.04 2.65
CA VAL A 102 -10.62 1.59 1.34
C VAL A 102 -9.78 2.84 1.01
N ALA A 103 -9.57 3.73 1.98
CA ALA A 103 -8.75 4.93 1.79
C ALA A 103 -7.28 4.57 1.50
N LEU A 104 -6.71 3.59 2.21
CA LEU A 104 -5.37 3.06 1.96
C LEU A 104 -5.23 2.50 0.54
N PHE A 105 -6.19 1.66 0.10
CA PHE A 105 -6.20 1.15 -1.27
C PHE A 105 -6.27 2.29 -2.30
N GLY A 106 -7.19 3.24 -2.11
CA GLY A 106 -7.34 4.39 -3.00
C GLY A 106 -6.07 5.24 -3.09
N ALA A 107 -5.45 5.53 -1.94
CA ALA A 107 -4.19 6.28 -1.88
C ALA A 107 -3.05 5.53 -2.60
N SER A 108 -2.94 4.21 -2.41
CA SER A 108 -1.96 3.39 -3.14
C SER A 108 -2.24 3.36 -4.64
N ALA A 109 -3.49 3.25 -5.09
CA ALA A 109 -3.86 3.30 -6.50
C ALA A 109 -3.53 4.67 -7.15
N VAL A 110 -3.80 5.77 -6.44
CA VAL A 110 -3.38 7.11 -6.87
C VAL A 110 -1.86 7.21 -6.97
N LEU A 111 -1.13 6.64 -6.01
CA LEU A 111 0.33 6.62 -6.07
C LEU A 111 0.83 5.79 -7.25
N VAL A 112 0.19 4.65 -7.56
CA VAL A 112 0.46 3.88 -8.80
C VAL A 112 0.31 4.80 -10.01
N ALA A 113 -0.84 5.46 -10.18
CA ALA A 113 -1.04 6.37 -11.30
C ALA A 113 0.08 7.42 -11.38
N GLN A 114 0.38 8.10 -10.27
CA GLN A 114 1.41 9.15 -10.20
C GLN A 114 2.82 8.68 -10.56
N VAL A 115 3.22 7.47 -10.16
CA VAL A 115 4.58 6.97 -10.47
C VAL A 115 4.69 6.43 -11.90
N TRP A 116 3.58 6.04 -12.52
CA TRP A 116 3.52 5.50 -13.87
C TRP A 116 3.24 6.55 -14.96
N THR A 117 2.61 7.68 -14.63
CA THR A 117 2.41 8.78 -15.57
C THR A 117 3.75 9.47 -15.91
N PRO A 118 4.11 9.56 -17.20
CA PRO A 118 5.25 10.38 -17.63
C PRO A 118 5.04 11.83 -17.22
N ARG A 119 6.09 12.49 -16.71
CA ARG A 119 6.04 13.96 -16.57
C ARG A 119 6.06 14.53 -17.97
N ALA A 120 5.04 15.33 -18.34
CA ALA A 120 5.11 16.12 -19.55
C ALA A 120 6.37 16.97 -19.49
N SER A 121 7.24 16.84 -20.48
CA SER A 121 8.36 17.74 -20.69
C SER A 121 7.79 19.09 -21.11
N GLY A 122 7.63 19.99 -20.15
CA GLY A 122 7.48 21.42 -20.39
C GLY A 122 8.83 22.08 -20.59
#